data_AF-A0A924JBF8-F1
#
_entry.id   AF-A0A924JBF8-F1
#
_cell.length_a   1.000
_cell.length_b   1.000
_cell.length_c   1.000
_cell.angle_alpha   90.00
_cell.angle_beta   90.00
_cell.angle_gamma   90.00
#
_symmetry.space_group_name_H-M   'P 1'
#
loop_
_entity.id
_entity.type
_entity.pdbx_description
1 polymer ?
#
loop_
_entity_poly.entity_id
_entity_poly.type
_entity_poly.pdbx_seq_one_letter_code
_entity_poly.pdbx_strand_id
1 'polypeptide(L)'
;NRRDLFTASANRWRSHGCVRVQKPVELANIVMRREALPLDFLTAYRADQRPKPMAVPKPFPVFIAYNIADVDSTGQLRFYKDVYGFDKKAEAAM
;
A
#
# COMPACT_ATOMS: atom_id res chain seq x y z
N ASN A 1 -14.84 -0.64 -5.10
CA ASN A 1 -13.56 -0.71 -4.36
C ASN A 1 -13.75 -1.60 -3.13
N ARG A 2 -13.29 -2.87 -3.15
CA ARG A 2 -13.50 -3.86 -2.07
C ARG A 2 -12.58 -3.61 -0.87
N ARG A 3 -12.92 -2.61 -0.05
CA ARG A 3 -12.12 -2.20 1.13
C ARG A 3 -12.20 -3.21 2.28
N ASP A 4 -13.26 -4.02 2.30
CA ASP A 4 -13.46 -5.13 3.22
C ASP A 4 -12.33 -6.15 3.18
N LEU A 5 -11.62 -6.28 2.05
CA LEU A 5 -10.50 -7.23 1.91
C LEU A 5 -9.30 -6.93 2.81
N PHE A 6 -9.19 -5.71 3.37
CA PHE A 6 -8.14 -5.39 4.34
C PHE A 6 -8.39 -6.03 5.71
N THR A 7 -9.64 -6.39 6.04
CA THR A 7 -10.02 -7.00 7.32
C THR A 7 -10.52 -8.43 7.17
N ALA A 8 -11.09 -8.79 6.00
CA ALA A 8 -11.67 -10.11 5.77
C ALA A 8 -10.64 -11.25 5.66
N SER A 9 -9.35 -10.95 5.45
CA SER A 9 -8.31 -11.97 5.32
C SER A 9 -6.92 -11.44 5.66
N ALA A 10 -6.10 -12.28 6.28
CA ALA A 10 -4.67 -12.01 6.43
C ALA A 10 -3.92 -12.14 5.08
N ASN A 11 -4.50 -12.84 4.09
CA ASN A 11 -3.92 -12.94 2.75
C ASN A 11 -4.25 -11.68 1.92
N ARG A 12 -3.22 -10.86 1.69
CA ARG A 12 -3.32 -9.56 1.00
C ARG A 12 -2.69 -9.53 -0.41
N TRP A 13 -2.19 -10.64 -0.95
CA TRP A 13 -1.61 -10.71 -2.31
C TRP A 13 -2.66 -10.88 -3.42
N ARG A 14 -3.74 -10.11 -3.39
CA ARG A 14 -4.93 -10.32 -4.24
C ARG A 14 -5.08 -9.35 -5.41
N SER A 15 -4.09 -8.49 -5.63
CA SER A 15 -4.10 -7.55 -6.75
C SER A 15 -3.51 -8.17 -8.01
N HIS A 16 -3.76 -7.54 -9.15
CA HIS A 16 -3.18 -7.91 -10.44
C HIS A 16 -1.88 -7.14 -10.72
N GLY A 17 -1.16 -6.72 -9.67
CA GLY A 17 0.13 -6.02 -9.77
C GLY A 17 0.17 -4.63 -9.12
N CYS A 18 -0.95 -3.90 -9.06
CA CYS A 18 -1.00 -2.62 -8.34
C CYS A 18 -1.00 -2.81 -6.81
N VAL A 19 -0.32 -1.93 -6.06
CA VAL A 19 -0.40 -1.88 -4.60
C VAL A 19 -1.63 -1.06 -4.17
N ARG A 20 -2.54 -1.67 -3.42
CA ARG A 20 -3.72 -0.99 -2.86
C ARG A 20 -3.48 -0.61 -1.41
N VAL A 21 -3.80 0.63 -1.05
CA VAL A 21 -3.61 1.18 0.30
C VAL A 21 -4.95 1.22 1.04
N GLN A 22 -4.98 0.81 2.32
CA GLN A 22 -6.20 0.76 3.13
C GLN A 22 -6.79 2.16 3.41
N LYS A 23 -5.89 3.14 3.61
CA LYS A 23 -6.18 4.52 3.99
C LYS A 23 -5.67 5.52 2.94
N PRO A 24 -6.22 5.52 1.71
CA PRO A 24 -5.67 6.30 0.61
C PRO A 24 -5.87 7.82 0.78
N VAL A 25 -6.93 8.26 1.49
CA VAL A 25 -7.16 9.69 1.78
C VAL A 25 -6.08 10.23 2.73
N GLU A 26 -5.77 9.49 3.80
CA GLU A 26 -4.70 9.84 4.74
C GLU A 26 -3.35 9.92 4.01
N LEU A 27 -3.03 8.92 3.19
CA LEU A 27 -1.80 8.93 2.38
C LEU A 27 -1.75 10.12 1.42
N ALA A 28 -2.85 10.43 0.72
CA ALA A 28 -2.91 11.58 -0.17
C ALA A 28 -2.62 12.90 0.55
N ASN A 29 -3.20 13.10 1.74
CA ASN A 29 -2.96 14.32 2.53
C ASN A 29 -1.50 14.41 3.03
N ILE A 30 -0.89 13.28 3.40
CA ILE A 30 0.55 13.23 3.73
C ILE A 30 1.41 13.62 2.52
N VAL A 31 1.16 13.00 1.37
CA VAL A 31 1.88 13.27 0.11
C VAL A 31 1.74 14.74 -0.32
N MET A 32 0.54 15.29 -0.16
CA MET A 32 0.24 16.69 -0.52
C MET A 32 0.70 17.71 0.52
N ARG A 33 1.11 17.27 1.72
CA ARG A 33 1.53 18.13 2.85
C ARG A 33 0.49 19.17 3.26
N ARG A 34 -0.79 18.88 3.00
CA ARG A 34 -1.97 19.67 3.34
C ARG A 34 -3.20 18.79 3.25
N GLU A 35 -4.32 19.27 3.74
CA GLU A 35 -5.62 18.64 3.47
C GLU A 35 -6.00 18.85 2.00
N ALA A 36 -5.72 17.85 1.17
CA ALA A 36 -6.03 17.86 -0.26
C ALA A 36 -7.33 17.10 -0.57
N LEU A 37 -7.62 16.07 0.23
CA LEU A 37 -8.86 15.29 0.16
C LEU A 37 -9.54 15.29 1.53
N PRO A 38 -10.86 15.54 1.60
CA PRO A 38 -11.61 15.45 2.85
C PRO A 38 -11.76 13.99 3.31
N LEU A 39 -12.00 13.77 4.61
CA LEU A 39 -12.13 12.43 5.19
C LEU A 39 -13.26 11.60 4.57
N ASP A 40 -14.35 12.26 4.18
CA ASP A 40 -15.51 11.66 3.54
C ASP A 40 -15.31 11.43 2.03
N PHE A 41 -14.11 11.70 1.48
CA PHE A 41 -13.88 11.67 0.04
C PHE A 41 -14.31 10.37 -0.63
N LEU A 42 -14.23 9.24 0.09
CA LEU A 42 -14.57 7.93 -0.44
C LEU A 42 -16.07 7.57 -0.33
N THR A 43 -16.84 8.33 0.45
CA THR A 43 -18.25 8.04 0.74
C THR A 43 -19.19 9.14 0.27
N ALA A 44 -18.70 10.38 0.16
CA ALA A 44 -19.49 11.52 -0.30
C ALA A 44 -19.94 11.34 -1.75
N TYR A 45 -21.24 11.57 -1.98
CA TYR A 45 -21.77 11.66 -3.32
C TYR A 45 -21.17 12.87 -4.04
N ARG A 46 -20.71 12.67 -5.28
CA ARG A 46 -20.24 13.74 -6.16
C ARG A 46 -20.96 13.61 -7.50
N ALA A 47 -21.66 14.67 -7.89
CA ALA A 47 -22.38 14.75 -9.15
C ALA A 47 -21.43 14.68 -10.36
N ASP A 48 -20.25 15.29 -10.23
CA ASP A 48 -19.17 15.19 -11.22
C ASP A 48 -18.05 14.27 -10.71
N GLN A 49 -17.89 13.13 -11.38
CA GLN A 49 -16.88 12.12 -11.07
C GLN A 49 -15.68 12.16 -12.03
N ARG A 50 -15.52 13.23 -12.81
CA ARG A 50 -14.38 13.39 -13.70
C ARG A 50 -13.07 13.42 -12.89
N PRO A 51 -12.05 12.63 -13.27
CA PRO A 51 -10.75 12.66 -12.61
C PRO A 51 -10.12 14.05 -12.71
N LYS A 52 -9.63 14.56 -11.58
CA LYS A 52 -8.89 15.82 -11.50
C LYS A 52 -7.44 15.52 -11.11
N PRO A 53 -6.46 15.74 -12.00
CA PRO A 53 -5.06 15.55 -11.65
C PRO A 53 -4.63 16.60 -10.62
N MET A 54 -3.82 16.20 -9.65
CA MET A 54 -3.21 17.08 -8.66
C MET A 54 -1.70 16.88 -8.68
N ALA A 55 -0.95 17.95 -8.92
CA ALA A 55 0.50 17.91 -8.86
C ALA A 55 0.95 17.76 -7.40
N VAL A 56 1.85 16.81 -7.15
CA VAL A 56 2.47 16.64 -5.83
C VAL A 56 3.47 17.79 -5.63
N PRO A 57 3.45 18.50 -4.49
CA PRO A 57 4.26 19.71 -4.31
C PRO A 57 5.76 19.46 -4.22
N LYS A 58 6.18 18.23 -3.88
CA LYS A 58 7.57 17.79 -3.85
C LYS A 58 7.66 16.33 -4.29
N PRO A 59 8.77 15.88 -4.90
CA PRO A 59 8.97 14.46 -5.19
C PRO A 59 8.72 13.60 -3.94
N PHE A 60 7.89 12.58 -4.09
CA PHE A 60 7.57 11.63 -3.04
C PHE A 60 8.17 10.28 -3.43
N PRO A 61 9.36 9.93 -2.92
CA PRO A 61 10.03 8.69 -3.32
C PRO A 61 9.24 7.47 -2.85
N VAL A 62 9.14 6.47 -3.72
CA VAL A 62 8.45 5.21 -3.45
C VAL A 62 9.41 4.07 -3.71
N PHE A 63 9.62 3.23 -2.71
CA PHE A 63 10.44 2.03 -2.79
C PHE A 63 9.56 0.81 -2.50
N ILE A 64 9.74 -0.25 -3.28
CA ILE A 64 9.11 -1.54 -3.05
C ILE A 64 10.24 -2.54 -2.84
N ALA A 65 10.37 -3.01 -1.60
CA ALA A 65 11.30 -4.06 -1.23
C ALA A 65 10.53 -5.32 -0.88
N TYR A 66 11.14 -6.48 -1.13
CA TYR A 66 10.57 -7.78 -0.81
C TYR A 66 11.54 -8.50 0.13
N ASN A 67 11.22 -8.50 1.41
CA ASN A 67 12.00 -9.14 2.45
C ASN A 67 11.14 -10.20 3.13
N ILE A 68 11.67 -11.42 3.27
CA ILE A 68 11.00 -12.49 4.02
C ILE A 68 11.43 -12.53 5.48
N ALA A 69 12.35 -11.66 5.90
CA ALA A 69 12.77 -11.47 7.27
C ALA A 69 12.90 -9.96 7.57
N ASP A 70 12.39 -9.53 8.72
CA ASP A 70 12.48 -8.13 9.17
C ASP A 70 12.48 -8.04 10.71
N VAL A 71 12.87 -6.89 11.24
CA VAL A 71 12.83 -6.61 12.68
C VAL A 71 11.56 -5.83 12.99
N ASP A 72 10.75 -6.34 13.92
CA ASP A 72 9.51 -5.67 14.32
C ASP A 72 9.77 -4.44 15.21
N SER A 73 8.69 -3.73 15.57
CA SER A 73 8.77 -2.53 16.41
C SER A 73 9.29 -2.79 17.84
N THR A 74 9.40 -4.06 18.27
CA THR A 74 9.96 -4.45 19.57
C THR A 74 11.43 -4.89 19.48
N GLY A 75 12.03 -4.87 18.28
CA GLY A 75 13.40 -5.31 18.06
C GLY A 75 13.53 -6.82 17.82
N GLN A 76 12.43 -7.55 17.66
CA GLN A 76 12.46 -8.99 17.46
C GLN A 76 12.46 -9.35 15.97
N LEU A 77 13.29 -10.34 15.61
CA LEU A 77 13.33 -10.89 14.26
C LEU A 77 12.01 -11.62 13.95
N ARG A 78 11.41 -11.31 12.80
CA ARG A 78 10.22 -11.96 12.27
C ARG A 78 10.47 -12.48 10.86
N PHE A 79 9.88 -13.63 10.58
CA PHE A 79 9.86 -14.22 9.25
C PHE A 79 8.45 -14.15 8.65
N TYR A 80 8.40 -13.88 7.35
CA TYR A 80 7.19 -13.81 6.54
C TYR A 80 7.18 -14.93 5.51
N LYS A 81 5.98 -15.31 5.05
CA LYS A 81 5.84 -16.32 4.01
C LYS A 81 6.46 -15.82 2.70
N ASP A 82 7.31 -16.64 2.09
CA ASP A 82 7.81 -16.40 0.73
C ASP A 82 6.72 -16.75 -0.30
N VAL A 83 5.98 -15.74 -0.74
CA VAL A 83 4.77 -15.90 -1.57
C VAL A 83 5.07 -15.86 -3.06
N TYR A 84 6.21 -15.28 -3.43
CA TYR A 84 6.71 -15.24 -4.79
C TYR A 84 7.79 -16.29 -5.06
N GLY A 85 8.28 -16.98 -4.01
CA GLY A 85 9.26 -18.05 -4.15
C GLY A 85 10.63 -17.52 -4.55
N PHE A 86 10.97 -16.27 -4.23
CA PHE A 86 12.23 -15.65 -4.67
C PHE A 86 13.43 -16.14 -3.86
N ASP A 87 13.23 -16.48 -2.58
CA ASP A 87 14.34 -16.87 -1.72
C ASP A 87 14.78 -18.32 -2.00
N LYS A 88 13.81 -19.22 -2.22
CA LYS A 88 14.10 -20.60 -2.66
C LYS A 88 14.84 -20.68 -3.99
N LYS A 89 14.61 -19.71 -4.87
CA LYS A 89 15.34 -19.61 -6.15
C LYS A 89 16.79 -19.17 -5.94
N ALA A 90 17.06 -18.35 -4.93
CA ALA A 90 18.41 -17.93 -4.59
C ALA A 90 19.22 -19.10 -4.02
N GLU A 91 18.64 -19.90 -3.12
CA GLU A 91 19.29 -21.08 -2.53
C GLU A 91 19.61 -22.16 -3.56
N ALA A 92 18.72 -22.40 -4.54
CA ALA A 92 18.97 -23.36 -5.62
C ALA A 92 19.99 -22.89 -6.67
N ALA A 93 20.37 -21.62 -6.67
CA ALA A 93 21.35 -21.03 -7.58
C ALA A 93 22.75 -20.88 -6.95
N MET A 94 22.89 -21.23 -5.68
CA MET A 94 24.16 -21.37 -4.95
C MET A 94 24.67 -22.81 -5.05
#